data_AF-A0A5E6NV02-F1
#
_entry.id   AF-A0A5E6NV02-F1
#
_cell.length_a   1.000
_cell.length_b   1.000
_cell.length_c   1.000
_cell.angle_alpha   90.00
_cell.angle_beta   90.00
_cell.angle_gamma   90.00
#
_symmetry.space_group_name_H-M   'P 1'
#
loop_
_entity.id
_entity.type
_entity.pdbx_description
1 polymer ?
#
loop_
_entity_poly.entity_id
_entity_poly.type
_entity_poly.pdbx_seq_one_letter_code
_entity_poly.pdbx_strand_id
1 'polypeptide(L)'
;MRKKGVGNTKVSVRLADVLILPDGRKMIMDSEEGISGKYRSSALKKTYAFNEKGEIILVDSYTDEHYDVSLSIDKDGSPKIERIYGNQRLSELKGALKVFVKAEGWDETEKMLHQFKDILPSGASIAHLNIKTPKDNDWFAQGNALQQTQNLDNFGGRLNASVVVHSDSEDAQVSVATRERNSRVRIVKGDMYFVKESGMTKNVIRITEFGGLDLNQQYLEFRGDNFDADIRVHILHKGIERVPMIRKTVENLDNIFQVTQQPIADIVIMVPTAKNLSHYLELVKALSDKYKVTITVHKEIGKNKSVEWLSKTPQDSNVIVRTSPHLAETQPHNDQKLQDWDTPNQEQINKLKAESQKTKPQLANHDHQS
;
A
#
# COMPACT_ATOMS: atom_id res chain seq x y z
N MET A 1 -28.13 29.20 -26.82
CA MET A 1 -26.92 30.01 -26.58
C MET A 1 -25.78 29.09 -26.16
N ARG A 2 -24.65 29.06 -26.90
CA ARG A 2 -23.45 28.31 -26.51
C ARG A 2 -22.75 29.08 -25.38
N LYS A 3 -22.63 28.49 -24.17
CA LYS A 3 -21.69 29.04 -23.18
C LYS A 3 -20.28 28.83 -23.73
N LYS A 4 -19.58 29.95 -23.96
CA LYS A 4 -18.16 30.00 -24.25
C LYS A 4 -17.43 29.30 -23.10
N GLY A 5 -16.80 28.19 -23.42
CA GLY A 5 -15.88 27.50 -22.52
C GLY A 5 -14.50 27.58 -23.13
N VAL A 6 -13.50 27.89 -22.29
CA VAL A 6 -12.07 27.59 -22.42
C VAL A 6 -11.79 26.62 -23.59
N GLY A 7 -10.94 27.04 -24.54
CA GLY A 7 -10.59 26.22 -25.70
C GLY A 7 -10.23 24.79 -25.30
N ASN A 8 -10.87 23.81 -25.92
CA ASN A 8 -10.89 22.40 -25.49
C ASN A 8 -9.50 21.73 -25.37
N THR A 9 -8.46 22.31 -25.97
CA THR A 9 -7.11 21.75 -25.91
C THR A 9 -6.46 22.07 -24.57
N LYS A 10 -6.30 21.04 -23.75
CA LYS A 10 -5.50 21.08 -22.52
C LYS A 10 -4.19 20.35 -22.77
N VAL A 11 -3.09 20.96 -22.32
CA VAL A 11 -1.76 20.36 -22.38
C VAL A 11 -1.23 20.26 -20.95
N SER A 12 -0.77 19.07 -20.58
CA SER A 12 -0.22 18.83 -19.25
C SER A 12 1.24 18.41 -19.34
N VAL A 13 2.05 18.96 -18.45
CA VAL A 13 3.47 18.64 -18.28
C VAL A 13 3.66 18.01 -16.91
N ARG A 14 4.46 16.95 -16.83
CA ARG A 14 4.83 16.28 -15.58
C ARG A 14 6.33 16.45 -15.37
N LEU A 15 6.72 16.75 -14.15
CA LEU A 15 8.12 16.97 -13.76
C LEU A 15 8.76 15.73 -13.12
N ALA A 16 7.99 14.66 -12.94
CA ALA A 16 8.40 13.45 -12.23
C ALA A 16 7.70 12.19 -12.79
N ASP A 17 8.25 11.04 -12.45
CA ASP A 17 7.76 9.72 -12.90
C ASP A 17 6.38 9.40 -12.32
N VAL A 18 5.61 8.62 -13.09
CA VAL A 18 4.25 8.21 -12.68
C VAL A 18 4.24 6.73 -12.37
N LEU A 19 3.90 6.40 -11.13
CA LEU A 19 3.55 5.06 -10.72
C LEU A 19 2.06 4.82 -10.94
N ILE A 20 1.72 3.71 -11.60
CA ILE A 20 0.34 3.25 -11.75
C ILE A 20 0.11 2.12 -10.74
N LEU A 21 -0.79 2.35 -9.79
CA LEU A 21 -1.19 1.35 -8.80
C LEU A 21 -2.06 0.25 -9.45
N PRO A 22 -2.16 -0.95 -8.83
CA PRO A 22 -3.00 -2.05 -9.36
C PRO A 22 -4.47 -1.69 -9.59
N ASP A 23 -4.97 -0.68 -8.89
CA ASP A 23 -6.33 -0.12 -9.03
C ASP A 23 -6.45 0.96 -10.11
N GLY A 24 -5.38 1.19 -10.90
CA GLY A 24 -5.31 2.17 -11.97
C GLY A 24 -5.07 3.62 -11.51
N ARG A 25 -4.96 3.88 -10.20
CA ARG A 25 -4.60 5.20 -9.68
C ARG A 25 -3.17 5.55 -10.07
N LYS A 26 -2.95 6.83 -10.36
CA LYS A 26 -1.63 7.37 -10.73
C LYS A 26 -1.10 8.18 -9.56
N MET A 27 0.10 7.82 -9.08
CA MET A 27 0.86 8.59 -8.10
C MET A 27 2.08 9.18 -8.79
N ILE A 28 2.45 10.41 -8.44
CA ILE A 28 3.70 10.99 -8.91
C ILE A 28 4.79 10.65 -7.92
N MET A 29 5.88 10.09 -8.41
CA MET A 29 7.03 9.71 -7.60
C MET A 29 7.99 10.90 -7.50
N ASP A 30 8.10 11.48 -6.31
CA ASP A 30 9.14 12.47 -6.01
C ASP A 30 10.38 11.73 -5.51
N SER A 31 11.53 11.93 -6.16
CA SER A 31 12.78 11.28 -5.76
C SER A 31 13.31 11.79 -4.42
N GLU A 32 12.89 12.98 -3.97
CA GLU A 32 13.36 13.57 -2.70
C GLU A 32 12.54 13.11 -1.47
N GLU A 33 11.26 12.77 -1.64
CA GLU A 33 10.37 12.29 -0.55
C GLU A 33 10.22 10.75 -0.50
N GLY A 34 10.98 10.03 -1.32
CA GLY A 34 10.90 8.58 -1.44
C GLY A 34 9.64 8.11 -2.19
N ILE A 35 9.32 6.80 -2.08
CA ILE A 35 8.22 6.17 -2.84
C ILE A 35 6.84 6.45 -2.23
N SER A 36 6.74 7.26 -1.16
CA SER A 36 5.46 7.68 -0.59
C SER A 36 4.60 8.39 -1.64
N GLY A 37 5.25 9.08 -2.61
CA GLY A 37 4.68 9.56 -3.86
C GLY A 37 3.48 10.49 -3.68
N LYS A 38 3.59 11.76 -4.07
CA LYS A 38 2.46 12.68 -3.92
C LYS A 38 1.30 12.28 -4.85
N TYR A 39 0.19 11.89 -4.25
CA TYR A 39 -1.04 11.69 -5.01
C TYR A 39 -1.55 13.07 -5.47
N ARG A 40 -1.43 13.31 -6.77
CA ARG A 40 -1.91 14.51 -7.44
C ARG A 40 -1.31 15.85 -6.96
N SER A 41 0.00 15.91 -6.77
CA SER A 41 0.69 17.20 -6.53
C SER A 41 0.54 18.15 -7.73
N SER A 42 0.18 19.41 -7.45
CA SER A 42 0.20 20.50 -8.41
C SER A 42 1.57 21.13 -8.57
N ALA A 43 2.54 20.86 -7.68
CA ALA A 43 3.94 21.17 -7.93
C ALA A 43 4.51 20.28 -9.05
N LEU A 44 4.22 18.98 -9.01
CA LEU A 44 4.84 17.99 -9.90
C LEU A 44 4.11 17.79 -11.24
N LYS A 45 2.90 18.32 -11.38
CA LYS A 45 2.15 18.38 -12.65
C LYS A 45 1.58 19.77 -12.84
N LYS A 46 1.72 20.32 -14.04
CA LYS A 46 1.07 21.58 -14.46
C LYS A 46 0.16 21.32 -15.66
N THR A 47 -0.99 21.96 -15.69
CA THR A 47 -1.93 21.87 -16.82
C THR A 47 -2.26 23.26 -17.34
N TYR A 48 -2.15 23.42 -18.64
CA TYR A 48 -2.38 24.67 -19.35
C TYR A 48 -3.60 24.53 -20.27
N ALA A 49 -4.37 25.61 -20.39
CA ALA A 49 -5.53 25.68 -21.27
C ALA A 49 -5.63 27.05 -21.93
N PHE A 50 -6.41 27.17 -23.01
CA PHE A 50 -6.69 28.46 -23.64
C PHE A 50 -7.92 29.12 -23.03
N ASN A 51 -7.79 30.36 -22.55
CA ASN A 51 -8.95 31.14 -22.12
C ASN A 51 -9.81 31.60 -23.31
N GLU A 52 -10.90 32.34 -23.06
CA GLU A 52 -11.80 32.84 -24.11
C GLU A 52 -11.14 33.78 -25.12
N LYS A 53 -10.01 34.39 -24.77
CA LYS A 53 -9.22 35.27 -25.64
C LYS A 53 -8.15 34.51 -26.43
N GLY A 54 -8.04 33.20 -26.23
CA GLY A 54 -6.98 32.39 -26.84
C GLY A 54 -5.64 32.50 -26.14
N GLU A 55 -5.58 33.02 -24.91
CA GLU A 55 -4.35 33.12 -24.12
C GLU A 55 -4.12 31.82 -23.34
N ILE A 56 -2.86 31.40 -23.24
CA ILE A 56 -2.50 30.24 -22.41
C ILE A 56 -2.57 30.65 -20.94
N ILE A 57 -3.42 29.95 -20.19
CA ILE A 57 -3.58 30.13 -18.74
C ILE A 57 -3.23 28.83 -18.02
N LEU A 58 -2.70 28.96 -16.81
CA LEU A 58 -2.55 27.83 -15.89
C LEU A 58 -3.92 27.48 -15.32
N VAL A 59 -4.30 26.21 -15.39
CA VAL A 59 -5.50 25.66 -14.78
C VAL A 59 -5.13 24.58 -13.78
N ASP A 60 -6.11 24.13 -13.01
CA ASP A 60 -5.91 23.04 -12.06
C ASP A 60 -5.32 21.81 -12.77
N SER A 61 -4.20 21.30 -12.21
CA SER A 61 -3.30 20.33 -12.80
C SER A 61 -3.94 19.01 -13.20
N TYR A 62 -5.13 18.69 -12.68
CA TYR A 62 -5.81 17.42 -13.01
C TYR A 62 -7.14 17.61 -13.75
N THR A 63 -7.38 18.80 -14.29
CA THR A 63 -8.57 19.10 -15.10
C THR A 63 -8.58 18.47 -16.49
N ASP A 64 -7.44 17.95 -16.95
CA ASP A 64 -7.26 17.14 -18.16
C ASP A 64 -7.78 15.70 -17.99
N GLU A 65 -7.98 15.24 -16.75
CA GLU A 65 -8.50 13.91 -16.53
C GLU A 65 -9.99 13.78 -16.78
N HIS A 66 -10.39 12.58 -17.18
CA HIS A 66 -11.77 12.27 -17.45
C HIS A 66 -12.55 12.08 -16.14
N TYR A 67 -13.58 12.90 -16.00
CA TYR A 67 -14.66 12.86 -15.00
C TYR A 67 -15.97 13.13 -15.73
N ASP A 68 -17.01 12.35 -15.42
CA ASP A 68 -18.35 12.55 -15.98
C ASP A 68 -18.95 13.86 -15.51
N VAL A 69 -18.75 14.18 -14.23
CA VAL A 69 -19.24 15.40 -13.60
C VAL A 69 -18.15 16.03 -12.73
N SER A 70 -18.05 17.36 -12.75
CA SER A 70 -17.23 18.14 -11.83
C SER A 70 -18.12 19.08 -11.03
N LEU A 71 -17.97 19.07 -9.71
CA LEU A 71 -18.79 19.80 -8.75
C LEU A 71 -17.95 20.75 -7.91
N SER A 72 -18.60 21.81 -7.44
CA SER A 72 -18.18 22.68 -6.36
C SER A 72 -19.40 22.99 -5.47
N ILE A 73 -19.19 23.75 -4.41
CA ILE A 73 -20.25 24.19 -3.49
C ILE A 73 -20.60 25.65 -3.84
N ASP A 74 -21.89 25.95 -4.01
CA ASP A 74 -22.37 27.32 -4.21
C ASP A 74 -22.51 28.05 -2.86
N LYS A 75 -22.71 29.38 -2.87
CA LYS A 75 -22.80 30.21 -1.67
C LYS A 75 -23.90 29.80 -0.69
N ASP A 76 -24.95 29.14 -1.17
CA ASP A 76 -26.05 28.62 -0.37
C ASP A 76 -25.82 27.18 0.13
N GLY A 77 -24.65 26.60 -0.16
CA GLY A 77 -24.29 25.21 0.16
C GLY A 77 -24.79 24.17 -0.83
N SER A 78 -25.46 24.58 -1.91
CA SER A 78 -26.02 23.68 -2.92
C SER A 78 -24.95 23.16 -3.90
N PRO A 79 -25.20 22.01 -4.58
CA PRO A 79 -24.28 21.49 -5.58
C PRO A 79 -24.23 22.39 -6.81
N LYS A 80 -23.05 22.96 -7.08
CA LYS A 80 -22.77 23.69 -8.31
C LYS A 80 -22.08 22.78 -9.32
N ILE A 81 -22.77 22.53 -10.43
CA ILE A 81 -22.22 21.76 -11.56
C ILE A 81 -21.28 22.67 -12.36
N GLU A 82 -19.99 22.45 -12.21
CA GLU A 82 -18.95 23.16 -12.97
C GLU A 82 -18.86 22.64 -14.41
N ARG A 83 -19.01 21.33 -14.59
CA ARG A 83 -18.88 20.68 -15.90
C ARG A 83 -19.56 19.32 -15.92
N ILE A 84 -20.19 19.01 -17.05
CA ILE A 84 -20.56 17.64 -17.44
C ILE A 84 -19.76 17.27 -18.69
N TYR A 85 -19.13 16.10 -18.71
CA TYR A 85 -18.34 15.65 -19.85
C TYR A 85 -19.19 15.57 -21.13
N GLY A 86 -18.58 15.88 -22.26
CA GLY A 86 -19.26 15.85 -23.56
C GLY A 86 -20.34 16.94 -23.73
N ASN A 87 -20.41 17.93 -22.84
CA ASN A 87 -21.47 18.95 -22.81
C ASN A 87 -22.89 18.36 -22.73
N GLN A 88 -23.01 17.18 -22.10
CA GLN A 88 -24.30 16.55 -21.84
C GLN A 88 -25.11 17.35 -20.82
N ARG A 89 -26.43 17.15 -20.84
CA ARG A 89 -27.33 17.66 -19.79
C ARG A 89 -27.33 16.72 -18.59
N LEU A 90 -27.62 17.24 -17.40
CA LEU A 90 -27.77 16.42 -16.19
C LEU A 90 -28.76 15.26 -16.40
N SER A 91 -29.87 15.52 -17.09
CA SER A 91 -30.91 14.53 -17.41
C SER A 91 -30.47 13.41 -18.36
N GLU A 92 -29.33 13.57 -19.04
CA GLU A 92 -28.80 12.60 -20.01
C GLU A 92 -27.80 11.63 -19.37
N LEU A 93 -27.35 11.90 -18.14
CA LEU A 93 -26.42 11.04 -17.42
C LEU A 93 -27.01 9.66 -17.15
N LYS A 94 -26.18 8.62 -17.27
CA LYS A 94 -26.55 7.23 -17.03
C LYS A 94 -25.37 6.44 -16.46
N GLY A 95 -25.68 5.38 -15.73
CA GLY A 95 -24.69 4.42 -15.25
C GLY A 95 -23.91 4.87 -14.02
N ALA A 96 -22.73 4.28 -13.87
CA ALA A 96 -21.80 4.48 -12.75
C ALA A 96 -20.88 5.68 -13.02
N LEU A 97 -21.21 6.83 -12.44
CA LEU A 97 -20.52 8.09 -12.69
C LEU A 97 -19.22 8.21 -11.87
N LYS A 98 -18.19 8.77 -12.50
CA LYS A 98 -16.96 9.26 -11.89
C LYS A 98 -17.04 10.78 -11.69
N VAL A 99 -17.15 11.19 -10.44
CA VAL A 99 -17.41 12.58 -10.04
C VAL A 99 -16.17 13.19 -9.39
N PHE A 100 -15.79 14.38 -9.83
CA PHE A 100 -14.77 15.21 -9.18
C PHE A 100 -15.43 16.31 -8.35
N VAL A 101 -14.90 16.57 -7.17
CA VAL A 101 -15.42 17.57 -6.22
C VAL A 101 -14.31 18.49 -5.78
N LYS A 102 -14.52 19.81 -5.97
CA LYS A 102 -13.80 20.85 -5.24
C LYS A 102 -14.55 21.08 -3.94
N ALA A 103 -13.99 20.57 -2.86
CA ALA A 103 -14.66 20.54 -1.57
C ALA A 103 -14.44 21.83 -0.76
N GLU A 104 -15.26 22.01 0.27
CA GLU A 104 -15.02 22.98 1.35
C GLU A 104 -14.79 22.21 2.66
N GLY A 105 -15.59 22.44 3.69
CA GLY A 105 -15.61 21.61 4.89
C GLY A 105 -16.25 20.24 4.66
N TRP A 106 -15.99 19.32 5.59
CA TRP A 106 -16.49 17.95 5.53
C TRP A 106 -18.02 17.91 5.47
N ASP A 107 -18.68 18.59 6.41
CA ASP A 107 -20.14 18.56 6.56
C ASP A 107 -20.85 19.23 5.39
N GLU A 108 -20.33 20.36 4.90
CA GLU A 108 -20.83 21.07 3.73
C GLU A 108 -20.73 20.18 2.48
N THR A 109 -19.60 19.50 2.32
CA THR A 109 -19.37 18.63 1.17
C THR A 109 -20.23 17.36 1.22
N GLU A 110 -20.40 16.76 2.40
CA GLU A 110 -21.29 15.61 2.59
C GLU A 110 -22.75 15.98 2.25
N LYS A 111 -23.23 17.11 2.78
CA LYS A 111 -24.58 17.62 2.49
C LYS A 111 -24.77 17.90 1.00
N MET A 112 -23.82 18.58 0.37
CA MET A 112 -23.87 18.89 -1.07
C MET A 112 -23.92 17.62 -1.92
N LEU A 113 -23.13 16.59 -1.58
CA LEU A 113 -23.12 15.31 -2.31
C LEU A 113 -24.42 14.52 -2.16
N HIS A 114 -25.05 14.58 -0.99
CA HIS A 114 -26.39 14.04 -0.79
C HIS A 114 -27.41 14.73 -1.69
N GLN A 115 -27.42 16.06 -1.73
CA GLN A 115 -28.29 16.82 -2.63
C GLN A 115 -28.02 16.50 -4.11
N PHE A 116 -26.75 16.37 -4.50
CA PHE A 116 -26.39 16.00 -5.87
C PHE A 116 -26.91 14.60 -6.23
N LYS A 117 -26.79 13.63 -5.31
CA LYS A 117 -27.33 12.27 -5.48
C LYS A 117 -28.85 12.29 -5.72
N ASP A 118 -29.58 13.16 -5.02
CA ASP A 118 -31.04 13.25 -5.11
C ASP A 118 -31.54 13.87 -6.42
N ILE A 119 -30.71 14.67 -7.11
CA ILE A 119 -31.07 15.26 -8.41
C ILE A 119 -30.57 14.46 -9.62
N LEU A 120 -29.86 13.34 -9.41
CA LEU A 120 -29.40 12.49 -10.51
C LEU A 120 -30.60 11.83 -11.23
N PRO A 121 -30.54 11.68 -12.56
CA PRO A 121 -31.59 10.99 -13.31
C PRO A 121 -31.66 9.52 -12.93
N SER A 122 -32.84 8.92 -13.13
CA SER A 122 -33.04 7.48 -12.93
C SER A 122 -32.07 6.66 -13.78
N GLY A 123 -31.33 5.75 -13.14
CA GLY A 123 -30.29 4.93 -13.77
C GLY A 123 -28.89 5.53 -13.74
N ALA A 124 -28.68 6.72 -13.18
CA ALA A 124 -27.36 7.25 -12.84
C ALA A 124 -27.04 7.07 -11.35
N SER A 125 -25.77 6.84 -11.02
CA SER A 125 -25.30 6.70 -9.64
C SER A 125 -23.86 7.18 -9.49
N ILE A 126 -23.51 7.67 -8.32
CA ILE A 126 -22.12 8.01 -8.00
C ILE A 126 -21.38 6.71 -7.69
N ALA A 127 -20.40 6.34 -8.50
CA ALA A 127 -19.59 5.14 -8.30
C ALA A 127 -18.17 5.45 -7.81
N HIS A 128 -17.59 6.54 -8.31
CA HIS A 128 -16.26 7.00 -7.93
C HIS A 128 -16.29 8.47 -7.61
N LEU A 129 -15.80 8.83 -6.42
CA LEU A 129 -15.61 10.19 -5.96
C LEU A 129 -14.13 10.50 -5.87
N ASN A 130 -13.74 11.60 -6.49
CA ASN A 130 -12.45 12.21 -6.25
C ASN A 130 -12.67 13.60 -5.66
N ILE A 131 -12.27 13.77 -4.42
CA ILE A 131 -12.48 14.96 -3.62
C ILE A 131 -11.14 15.64 -3.41
N LYS A 132 -11.08 16.90 -3.83
CA LYS A 132 -9.95 17.79 -3.59
C LYS A 132 -10.32 18.74 -2.46
N THR A 133 -9.62 18.67 -1.33
CA THR A 133 -9.87 19.53 -0.16
C THR A 133 -9.27 20.92 -0.34
N PRO A 134 -9.76 21.94 0.38
CA PRO A 134 -9.12 23.25 0.44
C PRO A 134 -7.70 23.17 0.98
N LYS A 135 -6.83 24.11 0.55
CA LYS A 135 -5.42 24.16 0.94
C LYS A 135 -5.23 24.17 2.47
N ASP A 136 -6.08 24.91 3.18
CA ASP A 136 -5.98 25.11 4.63
C ASP A 136 -6.89 24.17 5.43
N ASN A 137 -7.47 23.15 4.78
CA ASN A 137 -8.41 22.24 5.42
C ASN A 137 -8.18 20.79 4.96
N ASP A 138 -7.13 20.17 5.50
CA ASP A 138 -6.92 18.73 5.39
C ASP A 138 -7.82 18.01 6.40
N TRP A 139 -8.92 17.45 5.90
CA TRP A 139 -9.93 16.75 6.70
C TRP A 139 -9.38 15.62 7.58
N PHE A 140 -8.20 15.09 7.24
CA PHE A 140 -7.59 13.96 7.94
C PHE A 140 -6.25 14.29 8.60
N ALA A 141 -5.84 15.57 8.63
CA ALA A 141 -4.61 15.98 9.32
C ALA A 141 -4.67 15.65 10.82
N GLN A 142 -5.77 16.04 11.48
CA GLN A 142 -5.91 15.94 12.94
C GLN A 142 -6.83 14.80 13.39
N GLY A 143 -6.48 14.18 14.51
CA GLY A 143 -7.27 13.14 15.16
C GLY A 143 -6.73 11.72 14.98
N ASN A 144 -7.38 10.79 15.68
CA ASN A 144 -7.05 9.35 15.69
C ASN A 144 -7.44 8.70 14.34
N ALA A 145 -6.53 7.92 13.76
CA ALA A 145 -6.70 7.22 12.48
C ALA A 145 -7.89 6.24 12.46
N LEU A 146 -8.27 5.65 13.60
CA LEU A 146 -9.48 4.84 13.72
C LEU A 146 -10.73 5.64 13.38
N GLN A 147 -10.92 6.78 14.05
CA GLN A 147 -12.09 7.64 13.81
C GLN A 147 -12.09 8.17 12.38
N GLN A 148 -10.91 8.55 11.87
CA GLN A 148 -10.76 9.05 10.51
C GLN A 148 -11.15 7.99 9.45
N THR A 149 -10.66 6.75 9.62
CA THR A 149 -11.03 5.65 8.71
C THR A 149 -12.51 5.29 8.81
N GLN A 150 -13.10 5.36 10.00
CA GLN A 150 -14.54 5.17 10.20
C GLN A 150 -15.37 6.25 9.52
N ASN A 151 -15.00 7.53 9.68
CA ASN A 151 -15.67 8.65 9.04
C ASN A 151 -15.68 8.49 7.52
N LEU A 152 -14.52 8.17 6.93
CA LEU A 152 -14.41 7.95 5.49
C LEU A 152 -15.16 6.71 5.01
N ASP A 153 -15.14 5.60 5.77
CA ASP A 153 -15.92 4.41 5.44
C ASP A 153 -17.42 4.70 5.46
N ASN A 154 -17.91 5.35 6.51
CA ASN A 154 -19.31 5.74 6.66
C ASN A 154 -19.76 6.67 5.54
N PHE A 155 -18.97 7.70 5.24
CA PHE A 155 -19.21 8.65 4.16
C PHE A 155 -19.34 7.94 2.81
N GLY A 156 -18.34 7.13 2.44
CA GLY A 156 -18.37 6.38 1.18
C GLY A 156 -19.45 5.30 1.14
N GLY A 157 -19.79 4.71 2.29
CA GLY A 157 -20.87 3.73 2.44
C GLY A 157 -22.24 4.32 2.18
N ARG A 158 -22.57 5.49 2.75
CA ARG A 158 -23.84 6.22 2.53
C ARG A 158 -24.06 6.59 1.06
N LEU A 159 -22.96 6.88 0.36
CA LEU A 159 -22.97 7.19 -1.07
C LEU A 159 -22.87 5.95 -1.96
N ASN A 160 -22.55 4.77 -1.40
CA ASN A 160 -22.22 3.54 -2.12
C ASN A 160 -21.15 3.75 -3.21
N ALA A 161 -20.13 4.57 -2.90
CA ALA A 161 -19.12 5.01 -3.86
C ALA A 161 -17.69 4.72 -3.36
N SER A 162 -16.78 4.41 -4.27
CA SER A 162 -15.35 4.47 -3.94
C SER A 162 -14.93 5.93 -3.80
N VAL A 163 -14.17 6.26 -2.78
CA VAL A 163 -13.81 7.65 -2.47
C VAL A 163 -12.30 7.80 -2.45
N VAL A 164 -11.80 8.87 -3.04
CA VAL A 164 -10.43 9.35 -2.88
C VAL A 164 -10.50 10.80 -2.44
N VAL A 165 -9.84 11.12 -1.34
CA VAL A 165 -9.70 12.46 -0.79
C VAL A 165 -8.21 12.82 -0.82
N HIS A 166 -7.90 14.01 -1.29
CA HIS A 166 -6.54 14.53 -1.34
C HIS A 166 -6.53 16.05 -1.20
N SER A 167 -5.44 16.58 -0.64
CA SER A 167 -5.18 18.02 -0.57
C SER A 167 -4.31 18.46 -1.74
N ASP A 168 -4.43 19.72 -2.14
CA ASP A 168 -3.49 20.39 -3.05
C ASP A 168 -2.32 21.05 -2.31
N SER A 169 -2.35 21.00 -0.98
CA SER A 169 -1.30 21.61 -0.17
C SER A 169 -0.07 20.70 -0.15
N GLU A 170 1.07 21.26 -0.54
CA GLU A 170 2.37 20.59 -0.40
C GLU A 170 2.74 20.36 1.08
N ASP A 171 2.13 21.12 1.99
CA ASP A 171 2.30 20.99 3.44
C ASP A 171 1.25 20.05 4.08
N ALA A 172 0.43 19.36 3.27
CA ALA A 172 -0.60 18.47 3.78
C ALA A 172 0.02 17.29 4.56
N GLN A 173 -0.47 17.06 5.77
CA GLN A 173 -0.04 15.91 6.59
C GLN A 173 -0.56 14.59 6.03
N VAL A 174 -1.73 14.62 5.37
CA VAL A 174 -2.31 13.47 4.68
C VAL A 174 -2.15 13.63 3.18
N SER A 175 -1.35 12.77 2.58
CA SER A 175 -1.14 12.77 1.14
C SER A 175 -2.39 12.27 0.39
N VAL A 176 -3.02 11.22 0.91
CA VAL A 176 -4.26 10.67 0.34
C VAL A 176 -5.03 9.83 1.36
N ALA A 177 -6.35 9.94 1.32
CA ALA A 177 -7.27 9.05 2.03
C ALA A 177 -8.23 8.39 1.04
N THR A 178 -8.39 7.07 1.12
CA THR A 178 -9.11 6.31 0.09
C THR A 178 -9.98 5.24 0.71
N ARG A 179 -11.18 5.07 0.14
CA ARG A 179 -12.14 4.05 0.50
C ARG A 179 -12.56 3.29 -0.75
N GLU A 180 -12.27 2.01 -0.77
CA GLU A 180 -12.76 1.11 -1.80
C GLU A 180 -14.21 0.70 -1.52
N ARG A 181 -14.94 0.30 -2.57
CA ARG A 181 -16.36 -0.07 -2.43
C ARG A 181 -16.59 -1.26 -1.48
N ASN A 182 -15.60 -2.15 -1.40
CA ASN A 182 -15.53 -3.31 -0.50
C ASN A 182 -15.17 -2.93 0.96
N SER A 183 -15.19 -1.64 1.33
CA SER A 183 -14.92 -1.10 2.66
C SER A 183 -13.48 -1.21 3.17
N ARG A 184 -12.51 -1.46 2.27
CA ARG A 184 -11.11 -1.19 2.61
C ARG A 184 -10.88 0.32 2.64
N VAL A 185 -10.38 0.84 3.76
CA VAL A 185 -10.01 2.26 3.89
C VAL A 185 -8.52 2.37 4.13
N ARG A 186 -7.88 3.36 3.51
CA ARG A 186 -6.45 3.65 3.63
C ARG A 186 -6.27 5.14 3.84
N ILE A 187 -5.50 5.55 4.84
CA ILE A 187 -5.05 6.93 5.07
C ILE A 187 -3.53 6.92 5.07
N VAL A 188 -2.93 7.77 4.24
CA VAL A 188 -1.47 7.89 4.11
C VAL A 188 -1.01 9.17 4.79
N LYS A 189 -0.20 9.05 5.85
CA LYS A 189 0.39 10.18 6.59
C LYS A 189 1.92 10.04 6.55
N GLY A 190 2.58 10.86 5.74
CA GLY A 190 4.00 10.67 5.43
C GLY A 190 4.26 9.24 4.92
N ASP A 191 5.15 8.52 5.60
CA ASP A 191 5.51 7.14 5.24
C ASP A 191 4.58 6.06 5.84
N MET A 192 3.60 6.45 6.66
CA MET A 192 2.70 5.53 7.36
C MET A 192 1.37 5.35 6.63
N TYR A 193 0.98 4.09 6.46
CA TYR A 193 -0.29 3.68 5.86
C TYR A 193 -1.19 3.08 6.95
N PHE A 194 -2.23 3.83 7.33
CA PHE A 194 -3.27 3.32 8.21
C PHE A 194 -4.34 2.63 7.37
N VAL A 195 -4.56 1.34 7.56
CA VAL A 195 -5.44 0.53 6.73
C VAL A 195 -6.52 -0.13 7.58
N LYS A 196 -7.77 0.24 7.31
CA LYS A 196 -8.94 -0.50 7.78
C LYS A 196 -9.21 -1.67 6.82
N GLU A 197 -9.24 -2.88 7.36
CA GLU A 197 -9.45 -4.12 6.63
C GLU A 197 -10.46 -5.01 7.36
N SER A 198 -11.59 -5.30 6.71
CA SER A 198 -12.73 -6.00 7.33
C SER A 198 -12.42 -7.43 7.78
N GLY A 199 -11.46 -8.09 7.12
CA GLY A 199 -11.02 -9.44 7.43
C GLY A 199 -10.08 -9.56 8.63
N MET A 200 -9.68 -8.44 9.25
CA MET A 200 -8.83 -8.46 10.43
C MET A 200 -9.58 -8.95 11.67
N THR A 201 -8.87 -9.61 12.58
CA THR A 201 -9.43 -10.01 13.88
C THR A 201 -9.58 -8.77 14.78
N LYS A 202 -10.66 -8.70 15.55
CA LYS A 202 -10.87 -7.62 16.53
C LYS A 202 -9.76 -7.61 17.58
N ASN A 203 -9.35 -6.44 18.04
CA ASN A 203 -8.27 -6.25 19.02
C ASN A 203 -6.90 -6.80 18.57
N VAL A 204 -6.72 -6.94 17.24
CA VAL A 204 -5.43 -7.26 16.62
C VAL A 204 -5.01 -6.12 15.70
N ILE A 205 -3.79 -5.65 15.86
CA ILE A 205 -3.14 -4.72 14.92
C ILE A 205 -2.01 -5.47 14.22
N ARG A 206 -1.96 -5.37 12.90
CA ARG A 206 -0.83 -5.87 12.12
C ARG A 206 0.03 -4.71 11.65
N ILE A 207 1.34 -4.80 11.89
CA ILE A 207 2.33 -3.88 11.34
C ILE A 207 3.15 -4.65 10.31
N THR A 208 3.25 -4.15 9.07
CA THR A 208 4.17 -4.72 8.06
C THR A 208 5.36 -3.78 7.89
N GLU A 209 6.56 -4.33 8.07
CA GLU A 209 7.84 -3.60 8.02
C GLU A 209 8.76 -4.20 6.97
N PHE A 210 9.42 -3.37 6.17
CA PHE A 210 10.35 -3.79 5.12
C PHE A 210 11.77 -3.41 5.51
N GLY A 211 12.70 -4.38 5.46
CA GLY A 211 14.09 -4.11 5.78
C GLY A 211 14.88 -3.55 4.59
N GLY A 212 15.66 -2.48 4.85
CA GLY A 212 16.80 -2.09 4.02
C GLY A 212 16.52 -1.49 2.64
N LEU A 213 15.28 -1.12 2.38
CA LEU A 213 14.89 -0.21 1.32
C LEU A 213 14.78 1.18 1.95
N ASP A 214 15.07 2.26 1.21
CA ASP A 214 14.63 3.62 1.58
C ASP A 214 13.09 3.74 1.59
N LEU A 215 12.39 2.63 1.31
CA LEU A 215 10.99 2.42 1.61
C LEU A 215 10.78 2.43 3.13
N ASN A 216 10.61 3.63 3.67
CA ASN A 216 10.01 3.83 4.99
C ASN A 216 8.53 3.42 5.02
N GLN A 217 7.95 2.92 3.92
CA GLN A 217 6.55 2.53 3.81
C GLN A 217 6.20 1.45 4.83
N GLN A 218 5.32 1.82 5.75
CA GLN A 218 4.86 0.96 6.84
C GLN A 218 3.35 0.87 6.82
N TYR A 219 2.84 -0.35 6.95
CA TYR A 219 1.40 -0.59 6.95
C TYR A 219 0.96 -0.96 8.35
N LEU A 220 0.08 -0.15 8.93
CA LEU A 220 -0.62 -0.44 10.17
C LEU A 220 -2.06 -0.80 9.82
N GLU A 221 -2.39 -2.08 9.94
CA GLU A 221 -3.66 -2.66 9.53
C GLU A 221 -4.51 -3.05 10.74
N PHE A 222 -5.81 -2.75 10.67
CA PHE A 222 -6.78 -3.00 11.75
C PHE A 222 -8.20 -3.16 11.20
N ARG A 223 -9.15 -3.67 12.00
CA ARG A 223 -10.52 -3.95 11.54
C ARG A 223 -11.43 -2.71 11.43
N GLY A 224 -11.21 -1.71 12.29
CA GLY A 224 -11.79 -0.36 12.19
C GLY A 224 -13.21 -0.18 12.74
N ASP A 225 -13.67 -1.08 13.59
CA ASP A 225 -14.99 -1.10 14.24
C ASP A 225 -14.92 -0.54 15.68
N ASN A 226 -14.13 -1.15 16.57
CA ASN A 226 -13.75 -0.57 17.87
C ASN A 226 -12.68 -1.46 18.53
N PHE A 227 -11.99 -0.92 19.52
CA PHE A 227 -11.11 -1.64 20.43
C PHE A 227 -11.61 -1.57 21.86
N ASP A 228 -12.00 -2.71 22.41
CA ASP A 228 -12.63 -2.85 23.72
C ASP A 228 -11.83 -3.74 24.70
N ALA A 229 -10.62 -4.11 24.31
CA ALA A 229 -9.67 -4.84 25.15
C ALA A 229 -8.24 -4.50 24.73
N ASP A 230 -7.28 -4.97 25.52
CA ASP A 230 -5.85 -4.91 25.22
C ASP A 230 -5.53 -5.53 23.85
N ILE A 231 -4.51 -4.99 23.21
CA ILE A 231 -4.24 -5.21 21.79
C ILE A 231 -3.15 -6.23 21.60
N ARG A 232 -3.41 -7.21 20.75
CA ARG A 232 -2.39 -8.12 20.26
C ARG A 232 -1.75 -7.54 19.01
N VAL A 233 -0.43 -7.38 19.03
CA VAL A 233 0.29 -6.77 17.92
C VAL A 233 1.02 -7.84 17.13
N HIS A 234 0.74 -7.91 15.84
CA HIS A 234 1.42 -8.80 14.90
C HIS A 234 2.35 -7.98 14.01
N ILE A 235 3.66 -8.11 14.21
CA ILE A 235 4.67 -7.46 13.37
C ILE A 235 5.11 -8.46 12.30
N LEU A 236 5.05 -8.06 11.04
CA LEU A 236 5.44 -8.87 9.90
C LEU A 236 6.66 -8.22 9.24
N HIS A 237 7.82 -8.81 9.48
CA HIS A 237 9.04 -8.39 8.79
C HIS A 237 9.08 -9.02 7.40
N LYS A 238 9.22 -8.18 6.38
CA LYS A 238 9.39 -8.58 4.99
C LYS A 238 10.78 -8.22 4.50
N GLY A 239 11.30 -9.04 3.58
CA GLY A 239 12.67 -8.97 3.07
C GLY A 239 13.58 -10.03 3.70
N ILE A 240 14.39 -10.68 2.87
CA ILE A 240 15.28 -11.78 3.30
C ILE A 240 16.69 -11.27 3.61
N GLU A 241 17.12 -10.22 2.92
CA GLU A 241 18.51 -9.76 2.92
C GLU A 241 18.82 -8.70 3.98
N ARG A 242 17.84 -7.84 4.30
CA ARG A 242 17.99 -6.77 5.27
C ARG A 242 16.82 -6.81 6.25
N VAL A 243 17.11 -6.55 7.52
CA VAL A 243 16.12 -6.52 8.62
C VAL A 243 15.71 -5.08 8.94
N PRO A 244 14.47 -4.82 9.40
CA PRO A 244 14.06 -3.49 9.87
C PRO A 244 14.95 -2.98 11.01
N MET A 245 15.08 -1.66 11.16
CA MET A 245 15.82 -1.08 12.28
C MET A 245 15.00 -1.17 13.57
N ILE A 246 15.61 -1.64 14.66
CA ILE A 246 14.95 -1.80 15.98
C ILE A 246 14.27 -0.49 16.42
N ARG A 247 14.98 0.64 16.30
CA ARG A 247 14.44 1.96 16.63
C ARG A 247 13.16 2.27 15.86
N LYS A 248 13.09 1.93 14.57
CA LYS A 248 11.91 2.17 13.73
C LYS A 248 10.75 1.27 14.16
N THR A 249 10.99 0.00 14.43
CA THR A 249 9.95 -0.90 14.97
C THR A 249 9.38 -0.36 16.28
N VAL A 250 10.23 0.18 17.16
CA VAL A 250 9.79 0.82 18.42
C VAL A 250 8.96 2.09 18.16
N GLU A 251 9.38 2.96 17.22
CA GLU A 251 8.61 4.15 16.81
C GLU A 251 7.25 3.76 16.21
N ASN A 252 7.18 2.66 15.46
CA ASN A 252 5.95 2.17 14.82
C ASN A 252 4.93 1.65 15.84
N LEU A 253 5.41 1.00 16.89
CA LEU A 253 4.55 0.58 17.99
C LEU A 253 3.98 1.76 18.76
N ASP A 254 4.68 2.89 18.84
CA ASP A 254 4.11 4.10 19.45
C ASP A 254 2.97 4.69 18.60
N ASN A 255 2.97 4.45 17.28
CA ASN A 255 1.88 4.85 16.40
C ASN A 255 0.59 4.05 16.61
N ILE A 256 0.62 2.94 17.36
CA ILE A 256 -0.60 2.21 17.75
C ILE A 256 -1.55 3.11 18.56
N PHE A 257 -1.01 4.03 19.36
CA PHE A 257 -1.83 4.98 20.11
C PHE A 257 -2.65 5.90 19.19
N GLN A 258 -2.20 6.14 17.96
CA GLN A 258 -2.96 6.88 16.95
C GLN A 258 -4.15 6.09 16.41
N VAL A 259 -4.37 4.85 16.84
CA VAL A 259 -5.45 3.97 16.38
C VAL A 259 -6.36 3.57 17.54
N THR A 260 -5.81 2.99 18.60
CA THR A 260 -6.63 2.23 19.56
C THR A 260 -6.70 2.82 20.96
N GLN A 261 -5.76 3.65 21.40
CA GLN A 261 -5.60 4.11 22.81
C GLN A 261 -5.58 3.01 23.89
N GLN A 262 -5.80 1.74 23.52
CA GLN A 262 -5.72 0.58 24.40
C GLN A 262 -4.26 0.17 24.60
N PRO A 263 -3.94 -0.45 25.75
CA PRO A 263 -2.60 -0.99 25.99
C PRO A 263 -2.33 -2.21 25.10
N ILE A 264 -1.05 -2.53 24.93
CA ILE A 264 -0.61 -3.74 24.22
C ILE A 264 -0.65 -4.91 25.22
N ALA A 265 -1.24 -6.04 24.81
CA ALA A 265 -1.27 -7.28 25.58
C ALA A 265 -0.02 -8.14 25.33
N ASP A 266 0.30 -8.35 24.05
CA ASP A 266 1.43 -9.15 23.59
C ASP A 266 1.86 -8.74 22.17
N ILE A 267 3.09 -9.11 21.82
CA ILE A 267 3.67 -8.85 20.51
C ILE A 267 4.16 -10.16 19.90
N VAL A 268 3.68 -10.46 18.69
CA VAL A 268 4.10 -11.58 17.86
C VAL A 268 4.83 -11.04 16.64
N ILE A 269 6.07 -11.47 16.42
CA ILE A 269 6.90 -11.06 15.30
C ILE A 269 7.08 -12.23 14.34
N MET A 270 6.63 -12.06 13.10
CA MET A 270 6.79 -13.03 12.03
C MET A 270 8.00 -12.65 11.17
N VAL A 271 8.97 -13.55 11.07
CA VAL A 271 10.22 -13.34 10.32
C VAL A 271 10.39 -14.37 9.20
N PRO A 272 10.91 -13.97 8.03
CA PRO A 272 11.00 -14.87 6.88
C PRO A 272 12.13 -15.90 7.04
N THR A 273 13.17 -15.57 7.82
CA THR A 273 14.31 -16.46 8.09
C THR A 273 14.83 -16.28 9.50
N ALA A 274 15.61 -17.25 9.98
CA ALA A 274 16.39 -17.14 11.22
C ALA A 274 17.78 -16.52 11.00
N LYS A 275 18.03 -15.92 9.82
CA LYS A 275 19.26 -15.15 9.59
C LYS A 275 19.15 -13.88 10.46
N ASN A 276 20.24 -13.48 11.13
CA ASN A 276 20.32 -12.35 12.06
C ASN A 276 19.76 -12.58 13.48
N LEU A 277 20.14 -13.70 14.12
CA LEU A 277 19.78 -13.99 15.52
C LEU A 277 20.10 -12.83 16.49
N SER A 278 21.29 -12.23 16.39
CA SER A 278 21.70 -11.11 17.26
C SER A 278 20.74 -9.94 17.21
N HIS A 279 20.34 -9.53 16.01
CA HIS A 279 19.38 -8.46 15.79
C HIS A 279 18.03 -8.76 16.47
N TYR A 280 17.48 -9.95 16.28
CA TYR A 280 16.18 -10.30 16.86
C TYR A 280 16.25 -10.49 18.38
N LEU A 281 17.38 -10.93 18.93
CA LEU A 281 17.61 -10.94 20.38
C LEU A 281 17.59 -9.52 20.96
N GLU A 282 18.23 -8.56 20.29
CA GLU A 282 18.20 -7.15 20.69
C GLU A 282 16.81 -6.54 20.55
N LEU A 283 16.10 -6.84 19.46
CA LEU A 283 14.73 -6.38 19.26
C LEU A 283 13.80 -6.89 20.36
N VAL A 284 13.82 -8.19 20.66
CA VAL A 284 13.00 -8.79 21.71
C VAL A 284 13.29 -8.16 23.07
N LYS A 285 14.57 -7.91 23.39
CA LYS A 285 14.95 -7.20 24.62
C LYS A 285 14.40 -5.78 24.64
N ALA A 286 14.63 -4.99 23.60
CA ALA A 286 14.17 -3.61 23.52
C ALA A 286 12.64 -3.49 23.66
N LEU A 287 11.89 -4.37 23.00
CA LEU A 287 10.43 -4.40 23.08
C LEU A 287 9.93 -4.85 24.46
N SER A 288 10.50 -5.92 25.00
CA SER A 288 10.14 -6.43 26.33
C SER A 288 10.47 -5.40 27.41
N ASP A 289 11.59 -4.69 27.30
CA ASP A 289 12.00 -3.68 28.26
C ASP A 289 11.11 -2.44 28.21
N LYS A 290 10.65 -2.03 27.03
CA LYS A 290 9.79 -0.86 26.86
C LYS A 290 8.34 -1.14 27.24
N TYR A 291 7.75 -2.21 26.71
CA TYR A 291 6.31 -2.47 26.82
C TYR A 291 5.96 -3.39 28.00
N LYS A 292 6.92 -4.11 28.58
CA LYS A 292 6.71 -5.05 29.70
C LYS A 292 5.63 -6.10 29.43
N VAL A 293 5.57 -6.57 28.17
CA VAL A 293 4.66 -7.62 27.70
C VAL A 293 5.42 -8.84 27.19
N THR A 294 4.69 -9.93 26.95
CA THR A 294 5.24 -11.10 26.28
C THR A 294 5.53 -10.80 24.82
N ILE A 295 6.75 -11.13 24.40
CA ILE A 295 7.21 -11.03 23.01
C ILE A 295 7.52 -12.43 22.50
N THR A 296 6.99 -12.78 21.33
CA THR A 296 7.31 -14.04 20.64
C THR A 296 7.77 -13.75 19.21
N VAL A 297 8.75 -14.51 18.74
CA VAL A 297 9.27 -14.42 17.37
C VAL A 297 9.09 -15.77 16.71
N HIS A 298 8.36 -15.76 15.61
CA HIS A 298 8.04 -16.92 14.79
C HIS A 298 8.78 -16.86 13.47
N LYS A 299 9.50 -17.93 13.14
CA LYS A 299 10.18 -18.09 11.86
C LYS A 299 9.29 -18.85 10.88
N GLU A 300 9.13 -18.34 9.66
CA GLU A 300 8.50 -19.08 8.57
C GLU A 300 9.31 -20.34 8.19
N ILE A 301 8.62 -21.47 8.03
CA ILE A 301 9.23 -22.77 7.64
C ILE A 301 8.61 -23.39 6.39
N GLY A 302 7.68 -22.69 5.74
CA GLY A 302 7.00 -23.15 4.53
C GLY A 302 5.70 -22.38 4.30
N LYS A 303 4.94 -22.74 3.26
CA LYS A 303 3.65 -22.11 2.95
C LYS A 303 2.73 -22.19 4.17
N ASN A 304 2.43 -21.03 4.75
CA ASN A 304 1.54 -20.85 5.91
C ASN A 304 1.94 -21.62 7.18
N LYS A 305 3.22 -21.94 7.36
CA LYS A 305 3.72 -22.58 8.59
C LYS A 305 4.84 -21.77 9.20
N SER A 306 4.79 -21.61 10.51
CA SER A 306 5.86 -21.00 11.29
C SER A 306 6.09 -21.79 12.59
N VAL A 307 7.26 -21.56 13.17
CA VAL A 307 7.67 -22.15 14.45
C VAL A 307 8.19 -21.05 15.36
N GLU A 308 7.92 -21.19 16.65
CA GLU A 308 8.50 -20.30 17.66
C GLU A 308 10.01 -20.46 17.72
N TRP A 309 10.70 -19.33 17.58
CA TRP A 309 12.15 -19.24 17.54
C TRP A 309 12.71 -18.51 18.76
N LEU A 310 12.10 -17.38 19.14
CA LEU A 310 12.49 -16.61 20.32
C LEU A 310 11.26 -16.26 21.14
N SER A 311 11.41 -16.21 22.47
CA SER A 311 10.37 -15.69 23.35
C SER A 311 10.95 -15.00 24.57
N LYS A 312 10.22 -14.01 25.10
CA LYS A 312 10.50 -13.40 26.40
C LYS A 312 9.21 -12.92 27.03
N THR A 313 8.89 -13.44 28.20
CA THR A 313 7.84 -12.95 29.10
C THR A 313 8.41 -11.92 30.07
N PRO A 314 7.57 -11.10 30.72
CA PRO A 314 8.05 -10.14 31.73
C PRO A 314 8.79 -10.78 32.91
N GLN A 315 8.52 -12.05 33.20
CA GLN A 315 9.15 -12.80 34.29
C GLN A 315 10.50 -13.41 33.92
N ASP A 316 10.81 -13.53 32.63
CA ASP A 316 12.05 -14.15 32.16
C ASP A 316 13.24 -13.21 32.36
N SER A 317 14.33 -13.72 32.92
CA SER A 317 15.58 -12.95 33.01
C SER A 317 16.24 -12.76 31.63
N ASN A 318 16.23 -13.80 30.79
CA ASN A 318 16.86 -13.82 29.46
C ASN A 318 15.86 -14.17 28.35
N VAL A 319 16.18 -13.83 27.11
CA VAL A 319 15.42 -14.29 25.94
C VAL A 319 15.63 -15.80 25.79
N ILE A 320 14.53 -16.55 25.66
CA ILE A 320 14.56 -17.99 25.39
C ILE A 320 14.78 -18.18 23.89
N VAL A 321 15.78 -18.98 23.53
CA VAL A 321 16.08 -19.35 22.14
C VAL A 321 15.69 -20.79 21.93
N ARG A 322 14.75 -21.02 21.00
CA ARG A 322 14.35 -22.38 20.59
C ARG A 322 15.12 -22.78 19.36
N THR A 323 15.62 -24.01 19.34
CA THR A 323 16.25 -24.58 18.16
C THR A 323 15.20 -24.69 17.05
N SER A 324 15.41 -24.00 15.93
CA SER A 324 14.60 -24.21 14.73
C SER A 324 14.65 -25.71 14.41
N PRO A 325 13.51 -26.38 14.14
CA PRO A 325 13.59 -27.68 13.50
C PRO A 325 14.35 -27.46 12.20
N HIS A 326 15.56 -28.00 12.14
CA HIS A 326 16.30 -28.08 10.90
C HIS A 326 15.43 -28.93 9.97
N LEU A 327 15.08 -28.44 8.77
CA LEU A 327 14.94 -29.37 7.66
C LEU A 327 16.29 -30.07 7.63
N ALA A 328 16.30 -31.38 7.88
CA ALA A 328 17.45 -32.19 8.25
C ALA A 328 18.75 -31.64 7.68
N GLU A 329 19.77 -31.48 8.54
CA GLU A 329 21.15 -31.44 8.07
C GLU A 329 21.29 -32.60 7.08
N THR A 330 21.36 -32.31 5.78
CA THR A 330 21.83 -33.30 4.84
C THR A 330 23.24 -33.61 5.31
N GLN A 331 23.46 -34.85 5.74
CA GLN A 331 24.80 -35.31 6.09
C GLN A 331 25.77 -34.80 5.02
N PRO A 332 26.95 -34.27 5.40
CA PRO A 332 27.95 -33.92 4.41
C PRO A 332 28.12 -35.13 3.51
N HIS A 333 28.06 -34.89 2.20
CA HIS A 333 28.23 -35.93 1.20
C HIS A 333 29.48 -36.71 1.59
N ASN A 334 29.34 -38.02 1.80
CA ASN A 334 30.46 -38.86 2.19
C ASN A 334 31.41 -38.90 0.99
N ASP A 335 32.45 -38.05 0.99
CA ASP A 335 33.51 -38.00 -0.03
C ASP A 335 34.45 -39.22 0.09
N GLN A 336 33.90 -40.39 0.39
CA GLN A 336 34.59 -41.63 0.08
C GLN A 336 34.63 -41.74 -1.44
N LYS A 337 35.83 -41.51 -2.02
CA LYS A 337 36.14 -41.87 -3.42
C LYS A 337 35.50 -43.22 -3.71
N LEU A 338 34.42 -43.24 -4.49
CA LEU A 338 33.73 -44.48 -4.79
C LEU A 338 34.61 -45.41 -5.65
N GLN A 339 35.62 -44.87 -6.35
CA GLN A 339 36.57 -45.60 -7.19
C GLN A 339 37.89 -44.82 -7.32
N ASP A 340 39.03 -45.52 -7.20
CA ASP A 340 40.35 -44.98 -7.53
C ASP A 340 40.53 -44.96 -9.06
N TRP A 341 40.48 -43.76 -9.64
CA TRP A 341 40.78 -43.52 -11.06
C TRP A 341 42.28 -43.49 -11.36
N ASP A 342 43.12 -43.56 -10.33
CA ASP A 342 44.58 -43.47 -10.45
C ASP A 342 45.20 -44.74 -11.06
N THR A 343 44.44 -45.85 -11.16
CA THR A 343 44.87 -47.06 -11.88
C THR A 343 43.67 -47.80 -12.49
N PRO A 344 43.24 -47.49 -13.72
CA PRO A 344 42.13 -48.18 -14.35
C PRO A 344 42.46 -49.67 -14.52
N ASN A 345 41.54 -50.54 -14.10
CA ASN A 345 41.72 -51.98 -14.23
C ASN A 345 41.56 -52.44 -15.69
N GLN A 346 42.00 -53.67 -15.98
CA GLN A 346 42.02 -54.19 -17.35
C GLN A 346 40.61 -54.23 -18.00
N GLU A 347 39.55 -54.39 -17.20
CA GLU A 347 38.17 -54.38 -17.70
C GLU A 347 37.73 -52.98 -18.16
N GLN A 348 38.12 -51.93 -17.42
CA GLN A 348 37.89 -50.54 -17.79
C GLN A 348 38.67 -50.15 -19.05
N ILE A 349 39.93 -50.59 -19.16
CA ILE A 349 40.75 -50.38 -20.35
C ILE A 349 40.11 -51.05 -21.58
N ASN A 350 39.58 -52.27 -21.41
CA ASN A 350 38.92 -52.99 -22.49
C ASN A 350 37.61 -52.31 -22.93
N LYS A 351 36.82 -51.78 -21.98
CA LYS A 351 35.60 -51.01 -22.29
C LYS A 351 35.90 -49.71 -23.05
N LEU A 352 36.90 -48.95 -22.62
CA LEU A 352 37.33 -47.72 -23.31
C LEU A 352 37.84 -47.99 -24.73
N LYS A 353 38.58 -49.11 -24.94
CA LYS A 353 38.99 -49.55 -26.29
C LYS A 353 37.80 -49.94 -27.16
N ALA A 354 36.80 -50.61 -26.61
CA ALA A 354 35.60 -50.99 -27.35
C ALA A 354 34.76 -49.76 -27.73
N GLU A 355 34.75 -48.74 -26.88
CA GLU A 355 34.00 -47.50 -27.11
C GLU A 355 34.69 -46.57 -28.12
N SER A 356 36.02 -46.52 -28.14
CA SER A 356 36.78 -45.73 -29.11
C SER A 356 36.75 -46.27 -30.55
N GLN A 357 36.37 -47.55 -30.74
CA GLN A 357 36.17 -48.16 -32.05
C GLN A 357 34.75 -48.02 -32.60
N LYS A 358 33.81 -47.44 -31.85
CA LYS A 358 32.49 -47.11 -32.39
C LYS A 358 32.63 -45.90 -33.32
N THR A 359 32.26 -46.06 -34.59
CA THR A 359 32.19 -44.94 -35.55
C THR A 359 31.29 -43.83 -35.02
N LYS A 360 31.80 -42.60 -34.98
CA LYS A 360 31.05 -41.42 -34.55
C LYS A 360 29.73 -41.31 -35.32
N PRO A 361 28.59 -41.06 -34.66
CA PRO A 361 27.35 -40.76 -35.38
C PRO A 361 27.52 -39.46 -36.18
N GLN A 362 27.06 -39.44 -37.43
CA GLN A 362 26.98 -38.20 -38.22
C GLN A 362 25.93 -37.28 -37.58
N LEU A 363 26.32 -36.04 -37.29
CA LEU A 363 25.44 -34.98 -36.83
C LEU A 363 24.45 -34.63 -37.95
N ALA A 364 23.17 -34.98 -37.78
CA ALA A 364 22.10 -34.44 -38.61
C ALA A 364 21.80 -33.00 -38.17
N ASN A 365 22.10 -32.03 -39.04
CA ASN A 365 21.57 -30.68 -38.93
C ASN A 365 20.05 -30.73 -39.13
N HIS A 366 19.28 -30.31 -38.14
CA HIS A 366 17.88 -29.95 -38.36
C HIS A 366 17.79 -28.44 -38.52
N ASP A 367 17.61 -28.01 -39.76
CA ASP A 367 17.15 -26.67 -40.13
C ASP A 367 15.77 -26.44 -39.52
N HIS A 368 15.62 -25.33 -38.79
CA HIS A 368 14.33 -24.83 -38.35
C HIS A 368 13.68 -24.04 -39.50
N GLN A 369 12.58 -24.57 -40.04
CA GLN A 369 11.64 -23.79 -40.86
C GLN A 369 10.37 -23.46 -40.07
N SER A 370 10.15 -22.14 -39.98
CA SER A 370 8.89 -21.36 -39.94
C SER A 370 7.85 -21.61 -38.84
#